data_AF-A0AAC9RNM2-F1
#
_entry.id   AF-A0AAC9RNM2-F1
#
_cell.length_a   1.000
_cell.length_b   1.000
_cell.length_c   1.000
_cell.angle_alpha   90.00
_cell.angle_beta   90.00
_cell.angle_gamma   90.00
#
_symmetry.space_group_name_H-M   'P 1'
#
loop_
_entity.id
_entity.type
_entity.pdbx_description
1 polymer ?
#
loop_
_entity_poly.entity_id
_entity_poly.type
_entity_poly.pdbx_seq_one_letter_code
_entity_poly.pdbx_strand_id
1 'polypeptide(L)' 'MLNQKFRGYYNYYGLIGNYKSLWKFYTIAMEILYKWLNRRSQRKSFNWNEFTRLMKWYGILKPKILESPNNQLELQY' A
#
# COMPACT_ATOMS: atom_id res chain seq x y z
N MET A 1 -9.81 0.25 7.29
CA MET A 1 -9.01 1.48 7.49
C MET A 1 -7.74 1.53 6.63
N LEU A 2 -6.94 0.46 6.50
CA LEU A 2 -5.68 0.48 5.73
C LEU A 2 -5.84 0.91 4.26
N ASN A 3 -6.84 0.36 3.56
CA ASN A 3 -7.14 0.75 2.18
C ASN A 3 -7.45 2.23 2.00
N GLN A 4 -8.02 2.91 3.00
CA GLN A 4 -8.27 4.35 2.92
C GLN A 4 -6.94 5.13 2.94
N LYS A 5 -5.99 4.71 3.77
CA LYS A 5 -4.64 5.30 3.83
C LYS A 5 -3.89 5.09 2.51
N PHE A 6 -3.96 3.88 1.95
CA PHE A 6 -3.36 3.58 0.65
C PHE A 6 -4.00 4.37 -0.49
N ARG A 7 -5.33 4.44 -0.52
CA ARG A 7 -6.05 5.24 -1.53
C ARG A 7 -5.62 6.71 -1.48
N GLY A 8 -5.57 7.31 -0.30
CA GLY A 8 -5.13 8.70 -0.16
C GLY A 8 -3.69 8.91 -0.65
N TYR A 9 -2.78 8.03 -0.26
CA TYR A 9 -1.37 8.12 -0.68
C TYR A 9 -1.21 7.94 -2.19
N TYR A 10 -1.91 6.98 -2.80
CA TYR A 10 -1.87 6.76 -4.25
C TYR A 10 -2.52 7.91 -5.01
N ASN A 11 -3.60 8.49 -4.51
CA ASN A 11 -4.23 9.65 -5.15
C ASN A 11 -3.28 10.86 -5.18
N TYR A 12 -2.48 11.06 -4.13
CA TYR A 12 -1.58 12.21 -4.04
C TYR A 12 -0.23 11.97 -4.75
N TYR A 13 0.37 10.79 -4.58
CA TYR A 13 1.71 10.47 -5.08
C TYR A 13 1.71 9.58 -6.34
N GLY A 14 0.53 9.27 -6.89
CA GLY A 14 0.29 8.38 -8.02
C GLY A 14 0.74 8.90 -9.39
N LEU A 15 1.83 9.66 -9.42
CA LEU A 15 2.39 10.31 -10.60
C LEU A 15 3.22 9.34 -11.44
N ILE A 16 3.29 9.60 -12.75
CA ILE A 16 4.16 8.91 -13.68
C ILE A 16 5.61 9.09 -13.21
N GLY A 17 6.38 8.00 -13.20
CA GLY A 17 7.77 7.99 -12.69
C GLY A 17 7.90 7.75 -11.18
N ASN A 18 6.85 7.91 -10.37
CA ASN A 18 6.93 7.71 -8.91
C ASN A 18 6.58 6.29 -8.43
N TYR A 19 6.36 5.35 -9.36
CA TYR A 19 5.91 3.98 -9.03
C TYR A 19 6.84 3.26 -8.03
N LYS A 20 8.16 3.48 -8.14
CA LYS A 20 9.14 2.88 -7.22
C LYS A 20 8.90 3.29 -5.76
N SER A 21 8.61 4.57 -5.52
CA SER A 21 8.32 5.08 -4.18
C SER A 21 6.98 4.55 -3.65
N LEU A 22 5.96 4.47 -4.50
CA LEU A 22 4.66 3.88 -4.12
C LEU A 22 4.81 2.42 -3.68
N TRP A 23 5.61 1.65 -4.41
CA TRP A 23 5.93 0.27 -4.05
C TRP A 23 6.71 0.17 -2.75
N LYS A 24 7.73 1.01 -2.57
CA LYS A 24 8.49 1.07 -1.31
C LYS A 24 7.57 1.33 -0.12
N PHE A 25 6.66 2.30 -0.25
CA PHE A 25 5.69 2.62 0.79
C PHE A 25 4.77 1.43 1.11
N TYR A 26 4.21 0.77 0.08
CA TYR A 26 3.37 -0.42 0.25
C TYR A 26 4.11 -1.55 0.96
N THR A 27 5.35 -1.86 0.53
CA THR A 27 6.15 -2.93 1.13
C THR A 27 6.41 -2.68 2.62
N ILE A 28 6.87 -1.48 2.98
CA ILE A 28 7.13 -1.10 4.37
C ILE A 28 5.85 -1.22 5.21
N ALA A 29 4.71 -0.75 4.68
CA ALA A 29 3.43 -0.85 5.37
C ALA A 29 3.00 -2.32 5.60
N MET A 30 3.24 -3.21 4.63
CA MET A 30 2.96 -4.65 4.77
C MET A 30 3.88 -5.32 5.81
N GLU A 31 5.17 -4.99 5.81
CA GLU A 31 6.14 -5.51 6.79
C GLU A 31 5.80 -5.08 8.22
N ILE A 32 5.46 -3.80 8.40
CA ILE A 32 5.01 -3.26 9.68
C ILE A 32 3.74 -3.99 10.14
N LEU A 33 2.76 -4.16 9.25
CA LEU A 33 1.52 -4.84 9.57
C LEU A 33 1.77 -6.30 9.98
N TYR A 34 2.56 -7.04 9.21
CA TYR A 34 2.96 -8.41 9.52
C TYR A 34 3.61 -8.52 10.90
N LYS A 35 4.59 -7.64 11.18
CA LYS A 35 5.28 -7.59 12.47
C LYS A 35 4.31 -7.38 13.62
N TRP A 36 3.40 -6.40 13.52
CA TRP A 36 2.50 -6.06 14.62
C TRP A 36 1.36 -7.06 14.81
N LEU A 37 0.84 -7.67 13.73
CA LEU A 37 -0.15 -8.74 13.85
C LEU A 37 0.44 -9.97 14.53
N ASN A 38 1.67 -10.36 14.16
CA ASN A 38 2.36 -11.47 14.79
C ASN A 38 2.78 -11.18 16.24
N ARG A 39 3.00 -9.92 16.60
CA ARG A 39 3.28 -9.52 17.98
C ARG A 39 2.02 -9.47 18.86
N ARG A 40 0.86 -9.13 18.30
CA ARG A 40 -0.41 -8.96 19.06
C ARG A 40 -1.09 -10.30 19.38
N SER A 41 -0.82 -11.35 18.62
CA SER A 41 -1.51 -12.64 18.72
C SER A 41 -0.91 -13.55 19.80
N GLN A 42 -1.74 -14.06 20.71
CA GLN A 42 -1.44 -15.23 21.58
C GLN A 42 -1.55 -16.57 20.82
N ARG A 43 -2.06 -16.58 19.58
CA ARG A 43 -2.13 -17.76 18.68
C ARG A 43 -0.89 -17.83 17.79
N LYS A 44 -0.67 -19.01 17.17
CA LYS A 44 0.34 -19.25 16.13
C LYS A 44 0.46 -18.05 15.18
N SER A 45 1.65 -17.46 15.15
CA SER A 45 2.02 -16.35 14.27
C SER A 45 1.86 -16.74 12.81
N PHE A 46 1.42 -15.81 11.97
CA PHE A 46 1.37 -16.00 10.53
C PHE A 46 2.78 -16.20 9.98
N ASN A 47 2.95 -17.13 9.04
CA ASN A 47 4.05 -17.05 8.08
C ASN A 47 3.70 -16.08 6.94
N TRP A 48 4.69 -15.74 6.12
CA TRP A 48 4.51 -14.73 5.06
C TRP A 48 3.48 -15.14 3.99
N ASN A 49 3.37 -16.44 3.68
CA ASN A 49 2.42 -16.94 2.70
C ASN A 49 0.98 -16.82 3.19
N GLU A 50 0.73 -17.18 4.46
CA GLU A 50 -0.58 -17.01 5.11
C GLU A 50 -0.98 -15.55 5.21
N PHE A 51 -0.04 -14.68 5.61
CA PHE A 51 -0.26 -13.24 5.65
C PHE A 51 -0.60 -12.69 4.26
N THR A 52 0.15 -13.06 3.23
CA THR A 52 -0.11 -12.61 1.85
C THR A 52 -1.47 -13.09 1.35
N ARG A 53 -1.85 -14.34 1.63
CA ARG A 53 -3.19 -14.88 1.31
C ARG A 53 -4.29 -14.10 2.01
N LEU A 54 -4.08 -13.76 3.28
CA LEU A 54 -5.01 -12.96 4.08
C LEU A 54 -5.17 -11.56 3.49
N MET A 55 -4.08 -10.88 3.14
CA MET A 55 -4.12 -9.55 2.51
C MET A 55 -4.85 -9.59 1.16
N LYS A 56 -4.68 -10.66 0.38
CA LYS A 56 -5.44 -10.87 -0.86
C LYS A 56 -6.93 -11.05 -0.59
N TRP A 57 -7.29 -11.85 0.41
CA TRP A 57 -8.68 -12.09 0.79
C TRP A 57 -9.39 -10.81 1.26
N TYR A 58 -8.70 -9.96 2.03
CA TYR A 58 -9.21 -8.64 2.43
C TYR A 58 -9.15 -7.57 1.33
N GLY A 59 -8.64 -7.89 0.13
CA GLY A 59 -8.58 -6.95 -0.99
C GLY A 59 -7.71 -5.73 -0.70
N ILE A 60 -6.53 -5.91 -0.10
CA ILE A 60 -5.62 -4.80 0.16
C ILE A 60 -5.19 -4.13 -1.16
N LEU A 61 -5.34 -2.80 -1.22
CA LEU A 61 -4.97 -2.02 -2.40
C LEU A 61 -3.47 -2.08 -2.64
N LYS A 62 -3.09 -2.37 -3.89
CA LYS A 62 -1.71 -2.31 -4.36
C LYS A 62 -1.39 -0.94 -4.97
N PRO A 63 -0.11 -0.55 -5.03
CA PRO A 63 0.35 0.64 -5.73
C PRO A 63 -0.21 0.71 -7.15
N LYS A 64 -0.73 1.89 -7.52
CA LYS A 64 -1.22 2.17 -8.86
C LYS A 64 -0.82 3.59 -9.26
N ILE A 65 -0.38 3.76 -10.51
CA ILE A 65 -0.26 5.07 -11.13
C ILE A 65 -1.66 5.54 -11.51
N LEU A 66 -2.06 6.71 -11.03
CA LEU A 66 -3.38 7.29 -11.26
C LEU A 66 -3.33 8.48 -12.20
N GLU A 67 -2.16 9.09 -12.37
CA GLU A 67 -1.96 10.14 -13.35
C GLU A 67 -2.15 9.60 -14.77
N SER A 68 -3.01 10.29 -15.51
CA SER A 68 -3.15 10.21 -16.96
C SER A 68 -2.50 11.48 -17.53
N PRO A 69 -1.92 11.49 -18.75
CA PRO A 69 -1.35 12.68 -19.37
C PRO A 69 -2.29 13.92 -19.34
N ASN A 70 -3.60 13.69 -19.25
CA ASN A 70 -4.62 14.74 -19.21
C ASN A 70 -4.95 15.28 -17.80
N ASN A 71 -4.36 14.74 -16.74
CA ASN A 71 -4.64 15.10 -15.33
C ASN A 71 -3.43 15.74 -14.63
N GLN A 72 -2.46 16.26 -15.39
CA GLN A 72 -1.35 17.01 -14.80
C GLN A 72 -1.91 18.22 -14.05
N LEU A 73 -1.65 18.26 -12.75
CA LEU A 73 -1.91 19.45 -11.94
C LEU A 73 -0.97 20.53 -12.48
N GLU A 74 -1.53 21.54 -13.16
CA GLU A 74 -0.76 22.72 -13.54
C GLU A 74 -0.23 23.37 -12.26
N LEU A 75 1.07 23.19 -12.02
CA LEU A 75 1.78 23.88 -10.97
C LEU A 75 1.95 25.33 -11.46
N GLN A 76 1.03 26.20 -11.04
CA GLN A 76 1.17 27.63 -11.26
C GLN A 76 2.31 28.14 -10.38
N TYR A 77 3.40 28.54 -11.03
CA TYR A 77 4.53 29.26 -10.44
C TYR A 77 4.38 30.75 -10.68
#